data_AF-A0A8H9LGE4-F1
#
_entry.id   AF-A0A8H9LGE4-F1
#
_cell.length_a   1.000
_cell.length_b   1.000
_cell.length_c   1.000
_cell.angle_alpha   90.00
_cell.angle_beta   90.00
_cell.angle_gamma   90.00
#
_symmetry.space_group_name_H-M   'P 1'
#
loop_
_entity.id
_entity.type
_entity.pdbx_description
1 polymer ?
#
loop_
_entity_poly.entity_id
_entity_poly.type
_entity_poly.pdbx_seq_one_letter_code
_entity_poly.pdbx_strand_id
1 'polypeptide(L)'
;MVGSTITTPASAHAAAWETVVDTGSFAGYSALESEWAIHYHSGAIHARDQVVVNDQFPNWEVKGDFQAPSSRGTWPAFWLTGVNSWPPESDILEFKGDSRNWFNTFRTSSDVDSTIVGVSSPGSWHNYRAWITKVSATDVDIHYYVDGQWKAVHHARGFVGKPMWLIINLQMEGSSGSPGPSVATYYRARNVYVGRSRA
;
A
#
# COMPACT_ATOMS: atom_id res chain seq x y z
N MET A 1 -13.57 -13.78 -74.30
CA MET A 1 -12.44 -13.64 -73.35
C MET A 1 -12.97 -12.96 -72.10
N VAL A 2 -13.19 -13.72 -71.03
CA VAL A 2 -13.50 -13.18 -69.71
C VAL A 2 -12.19 -13.22 -68.94
N GLY A 3 -11.62 -12.05 -68.66
CA GLY A 3 -10.39 -11.93 -67.88
C GLY A 3 -10.72 -11.99 -66.39
N SER A 4 -10.39 -13.09 -65.73
CA SER A 4 -10.40 -13.18 -64.27
C SER A 4 -9.20 -12.41 -63.72
N THR A 5 -9.44 -11.30 -63.02
CA THR A 5 -8.44 -10.69 -62.14
C THR A 5 -8.39 -11.49 -60.84
N ILE A 6 -7.26 -12.17 -60.62
CA ILE A 6 -6.93 -12.78 -59.34
C ILE A 6 -6.55 -11.64 -58.39
N THR A 7 -7.40 -11.35 -57.41
CA THR A 7 -7.01 -10.52 -56.26
C THR A 7 -6.16 -11.37 -55.32
N THR A 8 -4.90 -10.97 -55.14
CA THR A 8 -4.06 -11.48 -54.05
C THR A 8 -4.74 -11.15 -52.72
N PRO A 9 -4.90 -12.11 -51.79
CA PRO A 9 -5.41 -11.76 -50.47
C PRO A 9 -4.40 -10.84 -49.78
N ALA A 10 -4.92 -9.79 -49.12
CA ALA A 10 -4.11 -8.97 -48.23
C ALA A 10 -3.45 -9.89 -47.19
N SER A 11 -2.15 -9.71 -46.97
CA SER A 11 -1.42 -10.40 -45.92
C SER A 11 -2.13 -10.13 -44.60
N ALA A 12 -2.72 -11.18 -44.01
CA ALA A 12 -3.26 -11.09 -42.67
C ALA A 12 -2.08 -10.77 -41.73
N HIS A 13 -2.07 -9.58 -41.14
CA HIS A 13 -1.14 -9.27 -40.07
C HIS A 13 -1.42 -10.28 -38.95
N ALA A 14 -0.44 -11.15 -38.69
CA ALA A 14 -0.49 -12.05 -37.55
C ALA A 14 -0.75 -11.21 -36.30
N ALA A 15 -1.72 -11.64 -35.48
CA ALA A 15 -1.96 -11.06 -34.17
C ALA A 15 -0.70 -11.29 -33.31
N ALA A 16 0.21 -10.32 -33.33
CA ALA A 16 1.37 -10.31 -32.46
C ALA A 16 0.88 -9.99 -31.04
N TRP A 17 1.12 -10.90 -30.11
CA TRP A 17 0.91 -10.72 -28.68
C TRP A 17 2.05 -9.89 -28.06
N GLU A 18 2.43 -8.81 -28.72
CA GLU A 18 3.43 -7.88 -28.23
C GLU A 18 2.81 -6.49 -28.28
N THR A 19 2.61 -5.90 -27.10
CA THR A 19 2.37 -4.46 -27.01
C THR A 19 3.67 -3.79 -27.42
N VAL A 20 3.81 -3.49 -28.71
CA VAL A 20 4.88 -2.62 -29.20
C VAL A 20 4.59 -1.25 -28.60
N VAL A 21 5.30 -0.92 -27.52
CA VAL A 21 5.23 0.41 -26.95
C VAL A 21 5.82 1.36 -27.99
N ASP A 22 5.00 2.25 -28.54
CA ASP A 22 5.48 3.28 -29.45
C ASP A 22 6.59 4.06 -28.73
N THR A 23 7.78 4.12 -29.35
CA THR A 23 8.92 4.90 -28.84
C THR A 23 8.56 6.36 -28.57
N GLY A 24 7.49 6.89 -29.20
CA GLY A 24 6.93 8.21 -28.93
C GLY A 24 6.40 8.40 -27.51
N SER A 25 5.88 7.36 -26.84
CA SER A 25 5.39 7.48 -25.46
C SER A 25 6.51 7.73 -24.45
N PHE A 26 7.75 7.36 -24.78
CA PHE A 26 8.94 7.65 -23.98
C PHE A 26 9.66 8.95 -24.39
N ALA A 27 9.13 9.73 -25.33
CA ALA A 27 9.73 10.99 -25.78
C ALA A 27 9.69 12.09 -24.72
N GLY A 28 8.88 11.94 -23.67
CA GLY A 28 8.82 12.83 -22.51
C GLY A 28 7.61 12.58 -21.62
N TYR A 29 7.57 13.21 -20.44
CA TYR A 29 6.50 13.03 -19.45
C TYR A 29 5.10 13.28 -20.01
N SER A 30 4.90 14.35 -20.78
CA SER A 30 3.58 14.64 -21.36
C SER A 30 3.13 13.62 -22.41
N ALA A 31 4.07 13.04 -23.16
CA ALA A 31 3.76 11.98 -24.12
C ALA A 31 3.38 10.68 -23.40
N LEU A 32 4.09 10.36 -22.31
CA LEU A 32 3.80 9.21 -21.46
C LEU A 32 2.44 9.35 -20.76
N GLU A 33 2.17 10.50 -20.15
CA GLU A 33 0.92 10.80 -19.44
C GLU A 33 -0.29 10.72 -20.36
N SER A 34 -0.18 11.29 -21.57
CA SER A 34 -1.26 11.27 -22.56
C SER A 34 -1.56 9.87 -23.05
N GLU A 35 -0.53 9.07 -23.33
CA GLU A 35 -0.73 7.75 -23.92
C GLU A 35 -1.18 6.71 -22.91
N TRP A 36 -0.72 6.82 -21.65
CA TRP A 36 -1.00 5.83 -20.60
C TRP A 36 -2.00 6.31 -19.55
N ALA A 37 -2.64 7.45 -19.78
CA ALA A 37 -3.61 8.06 -18.86
C ALA A 37 -3.08 8.15 -17.42
N ILE A 38 -1.80 8.53 -17.26
CA ILE A 38 -1.20 8.73 -15.93
C ILE A 38 -1.78 10.04 -15.36
N HIS A 39 -2.77 9.91 -14.49
CA HIS A 39 -3.47 11.05 -13.90
C HIS A 39 -2.78 11.62 -12.66
N TYR A 40 -1.93 10.82 -11.99
CA TYR A 40 -1.30 11.21 -10.74
C TYR A 40 0.16 10.73 -10.66
N HIS A 41 1.01 11.61 -10.15
CA HIS A 41 2.35 11.26 -9.69
C HIS A 41 2.34 11.16 -8.17
N SER A 42 2.91 10.08 -7.65
CA SER A 42 3.00 9.85 -6.20
C SER A 42 4.26 9.07 -5.84
N GLY A 43 4.43 8.79 -4.55
CA GLY A 43 5.60 8.11 -4.02
C GLY A 43 5.26 6.97 -3.07
N ALA A 44 6.17 6.01 -3.01
CA ALA A 44 6.26 4.96 -2.01
C ALA A 44 7.68 4.92 -1.46
N ILE A 45 7.83 4.88 -0.15
CA ILE A 45 9.10 4.82 0.57
C ILE A 45 9.09 3.57 1.43
N HIS A 46 10.17 2.80 1.36
CA HIS A 46 10.30 1.52 2.03
C HIS A 46 11.48 1.59 3.01
N ALA A 47 11.30 1.07 4.21
CA ALA A 47 12.41 0.90 5.13
C ALA A 47 13.36 -0.19 4.60
N ARG A 48 14.67 0.04 4.70
CA ARG A 48 15.68 -0.98 4.37
C ARG A 48 15.70 -2.11 5.39
N ASP A 49 15.45 -1.81 6.65
CA ASP A 49 15.38 -2.80 7.72
C ASP A 49 14.00 -3.45 7.73
N GLN A 50 14.00 -4.76 7.95
CA GLN A 50 12.78 -5.58 7.98
C GLN A 50 12.33 -5.81 9.42
N VAL A 51 11.02 -5.75 9.65
CA VAL A 51 10.40 -6.18 10.90
C VAL A 51 10.33 -7.70 10.90
N VAL A 52 11.03 -8.35 11.84
CA VAL A 52 11.06 -9.81 11.97
C VAL A 52 10.87 -10.19 13.43
N VAL A 53 9.66 -10.64 13.78
CA VAL A 53 9.33 -11.08 15.13
C VAL A 53 9.82 -12.52 15.32
N ASN A 54 10.66 -12.77 16.33
CA ASN A 54 11.21 -14.10 16.62
C ASN A 54 11.65 -14.20 18.10
N ASP A 55 12.26 -15.31 18.51
CA ASP A 55 12.69 -15.52 19.90
C ASP A 55 13.77 -14.54 20.36
N GLN A 56 14.64 -14.07 19.45
CA GLN A 56 15.67 -13.09 19.77
C GLN A 56 15.09 -11.68 19.94
N PHE A 57 14.12 -11.32 19.09
CA PHE A 57 13.44 -10.03 19.07
C PHE A 57 11.92 -10.23 19.12
N PRO A 58 11.36 -10.56 20.30
CA PRO A 58 9.95 -10.91 20.42
C PRO A 58 9.03 -9.68 20.41
N ASN A 59 9.56 -8.48 20.65
CA ASN A 59 8.78 -7.24 20.68
C ASN A 59 9.32 -6.24 19.66
N TRP A 60 8.43 -5.66 18.88
CA TRP A 60 8.70 -4.59 17.93
C TRP A 60 7.74 -3.42 18.14
N GLU A 61 8.21 -2.22 17.80
CA GLU A 61 7.40 -1.01 17.77
C GLU A 61 7.63 -0.32 16.43
N VAL A 62 6.52 0.00 15.75
CA VAL A 62 6.50 0.77 14.51
C VAL A 62 5.57 1.95 14.73
N LYS A 63 6.07 3.18 14.60
CA LYS A 63 5.25 4.38 14.79
C LYS A 63 5.72 5.55 13.93
N GLY A 64 4.86 6.54 13.79
CA GLY A 64 5.20 7.83 13.19
C GLY A 64 4.09 8.84 13.40
N ASP A 65 4.41 10.11 13.15
CA ASP A 65 3.43 11.18 13.09
C ASP A 65 3.11 11.50 11.63
N PHE A 66 1.81 11.64 11.33
CA PHE A 66 1.34 11.79 9.96
C PHE A 66 0.32 12.92 9.84
N GLN A 67 0.38 13.64 8.72
CA GLN A 67 -0.72 14.44 8.18
C GLN A 67 -1.21 13.74 6.91
N ALA A 68 -2.34 13.07 6.99
CA ALA A 68 -2.86 12.20 5.94
C ALA A 68 -4.02 12.87 5.18
N PRO A 69 -3.99 12.91 3.85
CA PRO A 69 -5.17 13.31 3.08
C PRO A 69 -6.26 12.24 3.23
N SER A 70 -7.51 12.68 3.36
CA SER A 70 -8.65 11.80 3.60
C SER A 70 -9.86 12.16 2.73
N SER A 71 -9.63 12.88 1.63
CA SER A 71 -10.67 13.23 0.67
C SER A 71 -10.83 12.11 -0.34
N ARG A 72 -12.00 12.02 -0.98
CA ARG A 72 -12.26 11.05 -2.05
C ARG A 72 -11.09 10.96 -3.05
N GLY A 73 -10.71 9.74 -3.38
CA GLY A 73 -9.61 9.41 -4.27
C GLY A 73 -8.20 9.59 -3.71
N THR A 74 -8.04 9.84 -2.40
CA THR A 74 -6.74 9.75 -1.71
C THR A 74 -6.68 8.51 -0.84
N TRP A 75 -5.59 7.75 -0.96
CA TRP A 75 -5.33 6.52 -0.21
C TRP A 75 -3.91 6.51 0.39
N PRO A 76 -3.64 7.32 1.42
CA PRO A 76 -2.38 7.25 2.15
C PRO A 76 -2.31 6.00 3.01
N ALA A 77 -1.13 5.39 3.09
CA ALA A 77 -0.89 4.23 3.91
C ALA A 77 0.46 4.30 4.67
N PHE A 78 0.48 3.69 5.86
CA PHE A 78 1.67 3.34 6.65
C PHE A 78 1.48 1.91 7.13
N TRP A 79 2.24 0.97 6.57
CA TRP A 79 1.86 -0.43 6.63
C TRP A 79 3.06 -1.37 6.53
N LEU A 80 2.82 -2.63 6.88
CA LEU A 80 3.77 -3.73 6.87
C LEU A 80 3.33 -4.78 5.85
N THR A 81 4.24 -5.31 5.04
CA THR A 81 3.94 -6.41 4.11
C THR A 81 5.08 -7.40 4.01
N GLY A 82 4.78 -8.67 3.78
CA GLY A 82 5.74 -9.75 3.73
C GLY A 82 6.79 -9.57 2.64
N VAL A 83 8.05 -9.87 2.96
CA VAL A 83 9.17 -9.75 2.03
C VAL A 83 9.16 -10.86 0.99
N ASN A 84 8.84 -12.08 1.41
CA ASN A 84 8.98 -13.30 0.60
C ASN A 84 7.63 -13.85 0.10
N SER A 85 6.53 -13.35 0.63
CA SER A 85 5.18 -13.80 0.30
C SER A 85 4.17 -12.73 0.71
N TRP A 86 3.04 -12.69 0.01
CA TRP A 86 1.85 -12.05 0.50
C TRP A 86 0.76 -13.11 0.77
N PRO A 87 0.09 -13.07 1.93
CA PRO A 87 0.47 -12.34 3.16
C PRO A 87 1.77 -12.88 3.81
N PRO A 88 2.29 -12.28 4.89
CA PRO A 88 1.63 -11.41 5.89
C PRO A 88 1.45 -9.95 5.45
N GLU A 89 0.45 -9.26 6.02
CA GLU A 89 0.27 -7.82 5.89
C GLU A 89 -0.38 -7.23 7.14
N SER A 90 -0.01 -5.99 7.50
CA SER A 90 -0.64 -5.22 8.57
C SER A 90 -0.63 -3.72 8.27
N ASP A 91 -1.82 -3.11 8.18
CA ASP A 91 -2.00 -1.67 7.98
C ASP A 91 -2.08 -0.92 9.32
N ILE A 92 -1.22 0.08 9.50
CA ILE A 92 -1.13 0.88 10.74
C ILE A 92 -1.81 2.24 10.55
N LEU A 93 -1.67 2.84 9.36
CA LEU A 93 -2.47 3.95 8.90
C LEU A 93 -2.99 3.59 7.52
N GLU A 94 -4.30 3.69 7.31
CA GLU A 94 -4.91 3.53 5.99
C GLU A 94 -6.20 4.34 5.91
N PHE A 95 -6.24 5.36 5.05
CA PHE A 95 -7.48 6.08 4.75
C PHE A 95 -7.95 5.76 3.34
N LYS A 96 -9.26 5.65 3.15
CA LYS A 96 -9.86 5.31 1.85
C LYS A 96 -10.90 6.35 1.47
N GLY A 97 -10.46 7.54 1.10
CA GLY A 97 -11.34 8.58 0.59
C GLY A 97 -12.25 9.24 1.63
N ASP A 98 -12.10 8.89 2.91
CA ASP A 98 -12.80 9.48 4.05
C ASP A 98 -11.93 9.47 5.32
N SER A 99 -12.44 10.02 6.41
CA SER A 99 -11.72 10.20 7.68
C SER A 99 -11.72 8.98 8.61
N ARG A 100 -11.99 7.78 8.09
CA ARG A 100 -11.90 6.54 8.85
C ARG A 100 -10.56 5.86 8.57
N ASN A 101 -9.75 5.68 9.60
CA ASN A 101 -8.55 4.88 9.53
C ASN A 101 -8.89 3.40 9.62
N TRP A 102 -8.35 2.61 8.71
CA TRP A 102 -8.47 1.15 8.71
C TRP A 102 -7.18 0.56 9.24
N PHE A 103 -7.31 -0.19 10.33
CA PHE A 103 -6.31 -1.19 10.68
C PHE A 103 -6.76 -2.48 10.03
N ASN A 104 -5.90 -3.10 9.22
CA ASN A 104 -6.13 -4.46 8.73
C ASN A 104 -4.94 -5.33 9.06
N THR A 105 -5.16 -6.62 9.24
CA THR A 105 -4.10 -7.62 9.32
C THR A 105 -4.51 -8.82 8.50
N PHE A 106 -3.87 -9.04 7.36
CA PHE A 106 -4.19 -10.13 6.45
C PHE A 106 -3.33 -11.36 6.74
N ARG A 107 -4.00 -12.49 6.92
CA ARG A 107 -3.39 -13.83 6.96
C ARG A 107 -3.58 -14.55 5.63
N THR A 108 -4.68 -14.26 4.94
CA THR A 108 -4.96 -14.58 3.53
C THR A 108 -5.76 -13.41 2.90
N SER A 109 -6.16 -13.53 1.65
CA SER A 109 -7.07 -12.55 1.01
C SER A 109 -8.48 -12.51 1.61
N SER A 110 -8.89 -13.53 2.37
CA SER A 110 -10.22 -13.63 2.99
C SER A 110 -10.19 -13.75 4.51
N ASP A 111 -9.03 -14.04 5.09
CA ASP A 111 -8.81 -14.05 6.53
C ASP A 111 -8.10 -12.76 6.94
N VAL A 112 -8.89 -11.80 7.43
CA VAL A 112 -8.44 -10.47 7.83
C VAL A 112 -9.08 -10.08 9.17
N ASP A 113 -8.26 -9.56 10.08
CA ASP A 113 -8.78 -8.76 11.20
C ASP A 113 -8.84 -7.31 10.75
N SER A 114 -10.01 -6.68 10.86
CA SER A 114 -10.21 -5.26 10.51
C SER A 114 -10.82 -4.50 11.67
N THR A 115 -10.19 -3.38 12.02
CA THR A 115 -10.77 -2.38 12.93
C THR A 115 -10.78 -1.04 12.23
N ILE A 116 -11.97 -0.42 12.14
CA ILE A 116 -12.16 0.89 11.50
C ILE A 116 -12.41 1.92 12.59
N VAL A 117 -11.60 2.96 12.63
CA VAL A 117 -11.72 4.04 13.63
C VAL A 117 -11.86 5.40 12.97
N GLY A 118 -12.78 6.24 13.46
CA GLY A 118 -12.85 7.63 13.04
C GLY A 118 -11.65 8.42 13.58
N VAL A 119 -11.03 9.23 12.72
CA VAL A 119 -9.97 10.17 13.10
C VAL A 119 -10.43 11.58 12.76
N SER A 120 -10.54 12.44 13.79
CA SER A 120 -10.92 13.82 13.59
C SER A 120 -9.79 14.61 12.95
N SER A 121 -10.06 15.26 11.81
CA SER A 121 -9.09 16.07 11.07
C SER A 121 -7.79 15.34 10.69
N PRO A 122 -7.82 14.27 9.87
CA PRO A 122 -6.62 13.49 9.50
C PRO A 122 -5.46 14.32 8.88
N GLY A 123 -5.78 15.49 8.31
CA GLY A 123 -4.78 16.44 7.81
C GLY A 123 -3.99 17.19 8.90
N SER A 124 -4.38 17.09 10.16
CA SER A 124 -3.57 17.51 11.32
C SER A 124 -2.53 16.44 11.65
N TRP A 125 -1.56 16.76 12.52
CA TRP A 125 -0.60 15.76 12.99
C TRP A 125 -1.27 14.79 13.95
N HIS A 126 -1.24 13.50 13.60
CA HIS A 126 -1.65 12.40 14.45
C HIS A 126 -0.54 11.36 14.57
N ASN A 127 -0.40 10.76 15.74
CA ASN A 127 0.54 9.66 15.95
C ASN A 127 -0.15 8.32 15.67
N TYR A 128 0.46 7.48 14.86
CA TYR A 128 0.01 6.11 14.59
C TYR A 128 1.08 5.14 15.04
N ARG A 129 0.67 4.09 15.75
CA ARG A 129 1.60 3.13 16.35
C ARG A 129 1.04 1.72 16.30
N ALA A 130 1.89 0.79 15.90
CA ALA A 130 1.74 -0.64 16.11
C ALA A 130 2.77 -1.12 17.14
N TRP A 131 2.28 -1.78 18.19
CA TRP A 131 3.11 -2.55 19.12
C TRP A 131 2.90 -4.04 18.83
N ILE A 132 3.98 -4.72 18.49
CA ILE A 132 3.95 -6.05 17.87
C ILE A 132 4.68 -7.02 18.79
N THR A 133 3.98 -8.05 19.27
CA THR A 133 4.50 -8.96 20.30
C THR A 133 4.34 -10.41 19.86
N LYS A 134 5.41 -11.21 19.95
CA LYS A 134 5.34 -12.67 19.85
C LYS A 134 4.53 -13.23 21.02
N VAL A 135 3.45 -13.96 20.73
CA VAL A 135 2.55 -14.54 21.75
C VAL A 135 2.58 -16.06 21.78
N SER A 136 3.08 -16.70 20.73
CA SER A 136 3.27 -18.16 20.69
C SER A 136 4.53 -18.52 19.88
N ALA A 137 4.71 -19.80 19.58
CA ALA A 137 5.77 -20.25 18.66
C ALA A 137 5.56 -19.73 17.23
N THR A 138 4.31 -19.47 16.83
CA THR A 138 3.95 -19.12 15.46
C THR A 138 3.30 -17.74 15.32
N ASP A 139 2.71 -17.21 16.39
CA ASP A 139 1.77 -16.11 16.30
C ASP A 139 2.26 -14.84 16.99
N VAL A 140 1.73 -13.73 16.50
CA VAL A 140 2.04 -12.37 16.94
C VAL A 140 0.74 -11.63 17.21
N ASP A 141 0.70 -10.85 18.28
CA ASP A 141 -0.36 -9.87 18.51
C ASP A 141 0.10 -8.48 18.10
N ILE A 142 -0.74 -7.75 17.38
CA ILE A 142 -0.49 -6.37 16.94
C ILE A 142 -1.48 -5.44 17.60
N HIS A 143 -1.00 -4.59 18.49
CA HIS A 143 -1.80 -3.58 19.18
C HIS A 143 -1.68 -2.24 18.46
N TYR A 144 -2.82 -1.67 18.08
CA TYR A 144 -2.89 -0.42 17.34
C TYR A 144 -3.29 0.74 18.23
N TYR A 145 -2.65 1.89 18.00
CA TYR A 145 -2.90 3.13 18.71
C TYR A 145 -3.00 4.30 17.74
N VAL A 146 -3.89 5.24 18.07
CA VAL A 146 -3.91 6.60 17.49
C VAL A 146 -3.78 7.59 18.63
N ASP A 147 -2.82 8.51 18.53
CA ASP A 147 -2.54 9.54 19.55
C ASP A 147 -2.34 8.96 20.95
N GLY A 148 -1.63 7.83 21.02
CA GLY A 148 -1.37 7.09 22.26
C GLY A 148 -2.59 6.34 22.83
N GLN A 149 -3.78 6.49 22.23
CA GLN A 149 -4.98 5.78 22.65
C GLN A 149 -5.06 4.41 21.98
N TRP A 150 -5.15 3.35 22.78
CA TRP A 150 -5.36 1.99 22.27
C TRP A 150 -6.68 1.89 21.50
N LYS A 151 -6.65 1.22 20.34
CA LYS A 151 -7.80 1.06 19.45
C LYS A 151 -8.19 -0.39 19.22
N ALA A 152 -7.21 -1.27 19.06
CA ALA A 152 -7.44 -2.68 18.76
C ALA A 152 -6.23 -3.54 19.08
N VAL A 153 -6.48 -4.84 19.17
CA VAL A 153 -5.48 -5.90 19.03
C VAL A 153 -5.93 -6.82 17.90
N HIS A 154 -5.04 -7.12 16.96
CA HIS A 154 -5.25 -8.13 15.92
C HIS A 154 -4.34 -9.33 16.17
N HIS A 155 -4.83 -10.53 15.85
CA HIS A 155 -4.14 -11.79 16.11
C HIS A 155 -3.48 -12.30 14.82
N ALA A 156 -2.25 -11.89 14.58
CA ALA A 156 -1.50 -12.17 13.37
C ALA A 156 -0.89 -13.59 13.41
N ARG A 157 -1.74 -14.60 13.14
CA ARG A 157 -1.36 -16.02 13.16
C ARG A 157 -0.32 -16.34 12.10
N GLY A 158 0.72 -17.06 12.49
CA GLY A 158 1.81 -17.47 11.58
C GLY A 158 2.73 -16.34 11.14
N PHE A 159 2.77 -15.21 11.84
CA PHE A 159 3.67 -14.09 11.50
C PHE A 159 5.07 -14.23 12.11
N VAL A 160 5.29 -15.11 13.10
CA VAL A 160 6.62 -15.33 13.67
C VAL A 160 7.58 -15.83 12.59
N GLY A 161 8.78 -15.24 12.55
CA GLY A 161 9.83 -15.57 11.60
C GLY A 161 9.60 -15.04 10.19
N LYS A 162 8.45 -14.43 9.90
CA LYS A 162 8.16 -13.83 8.60
C LYS A 162 8.69 -12.40 8.55
N PRO A 163 9.68 -12.10 7.69
CA PRO A 163 10.15 -10.74 7.54
C PRO A 163 9.12 -9.88 6.80
N MET A 164 8.94 -8.64 7.28
CA MET A 164 8.04 -7.65 6.67
C MET A 164 8.76 -6.33 6.37
N TRP A 165 8.49 -5.78 5.20
CA TRP A 165 8.85 -4.40 4.84
C TRP A 165 7.92 -3.42 5.53
N LEU A 166 8.44 -2.27 5.93
CA LEU A 166 7.64 -1.09 6.28
C LEU A 166 7.53 -0.16 5.08
N ILE A 167 6.31 0.27 4.76
CA ILE A 167 6.01 1.10 3.61
C ILE A 167 5.21 2.33 4.05
N ILE A 168 5.57 3.48 3.48
CA ILE A 168 4.79 4.73 3.51
C ILE A 168 4.52 5.11 2.06
N ASN A 169 3.25 5.19 1.66
CA ASN A 169 2.90 5.63 0.30
C ASN A 169 1.61 6.45 0.29
N LEU A 170 1.43 7.20 -0.79
CA LEU A 170 0.16 7.83 -1.13
C LEU A 170 -0.37 7.21 -2.42
N GLN A 171 -1.27 6.25 -2.33
CA GLN A 171 -2.00 5.79 -3.51
C GLN A 171 -3.12 6.79 -3.84
N MET A 172 -3.48 6.88 -5.12
CA MET A 172 -4.61 7.65 -5.61
C MET A 172 -5.68 6.70 -6.15
N GLU A 173 -6.95 7.04 -5.91
CA GLU A 173 -8.15 6.31 -6.34
C GLU A 173 -8.24 4.85 -5.83
N GLY A 174 -8.77 3.92 -6.65
CA GLY A 174 -9.04 2.54 -6.22
C GLY A 174 -10.13 2.47 -5.16
N SER A 175 -9.85 1.83 -4.01
CA SER A 175 -10.80 1.73 -2.90
C SER A 175 -11.14 3.08 -2.25
N SER A 176 -10.35 4.13 -2.51
CA SER A 176 -10.67 5.50 -2.09
C SER A 176 -11.67 6.22 -3.01
N GLY A 177 -12.04 5.59 -4.13
CA GLY A 177 -13.00 6.10 -5.12
C GLY A 177 -12.39 7.06 -6.15
N SER A 178 -13.18 7.41 -7.17
CA SER A 178 -12.78 8.32 -8.27
C SER A 178 -13.87 9.37 -8.54
N PRO A 179 -13.55 10.58 -8.99
CA PRO A 179 -12.19 11.07 -9.26
C PRO A 179 -11.45 11.43 -7.97
N GLY A 180 -10.12 11.37 -8.03
CA GLY A 180 -9.24 11.98 -7.02
C GLY A 180 -9.11 13.50 -7.16
N PRO A 181 -8.36 14.15 -6.24
CA PRO A 181 -8.18 15.60 -6.25
C PRO A 181 -7.45 16.12 -7.49
N SER A 182 -7.91 17.26 -8.02
CA SER A 182 -7.28 17.96 -9.15
C SER A 182 -6.15 18.91 -8.75
N VAL A 183 -5.83 18.98 -7.46
CA VAL A 183 -4.80 19.85 -6.88
C VAL A 183 -3.73 19.03 -6.17
N ALA A 184 -2.55 19.62 -6.03
CA ALA A 184 -1.44 19.02 -5.29
C ALA A 184 -1.91 18.57 -3.90
N THR A 185 -1.78 17.27 -3.65
CA THR A 185 -2.20 16.62 -2.41
C THR A 185 -0.97 16.13 -1.68
N TYR A 186 -0.89 16.40 -0.38
CA TYR A 186 0.30 16.14 0.42
C TYR A 186 0.01 15.11 1.50
N TYR A 187 0.84 14.07 1.52
CA TYR A 187 0.97 13.15 2.65
C TYR A 187 2.32 13.42 3.32
N ARG A 188 2.30 13.77 4.61
CA ARG A 188 3.51 14.16 5.35
C ARG A 188 3.74 13.21 6.49
N ALA A 189 4.99 12.82 6.69
CA ALA A 189 5.44 11.98 7.78
C ALA A 189 6.59 12.65 8.53
N ARG A 190 6.66 12.47 9.85
CA ARG A 190 7.81 12.82 10.68
C ARG A 190 7.90 11.86 11.87
N ASN A 191 9.04 11.88 12.57
CA ASN A 191 9.28 11.06 13.75
C ASN A 191 8.99 9.56 13.52
N VAL A 192 9.24 9.07 12.30
CA VAL A 192 9.07 7.66 11.96
C VAL A 192 10.11 6.86 12.73
N TYR A 193 9.66 5.85 13.45
CA TYR A 193 10.46 5.03 14.32
C TYR A 193 10.13 3.55 14.10
N VAL A 194 11.20 2.75 14.00
CA VAL A 194 11.14 1.29 14.04
C VAL A 194 12.13 0.84 15.10
N GLY A 195 11.65 0.09 16.07
CA GLY A 195 12.48 -0.41 17.15
C GLY A 195 12.09 -1.82 17.56
N ARG A 196 12.99 -2.47 18.29
CA ARG A 196 12.79 -3.82 18.82
C ARG A 196 13.50 -4.00 20.14
N SER A 197 12.96 -4.86 20.99
CA SER A 197 13.59 -5.27 22.25
C SER A 197 14.17 -6.66 22.10
N ARG A 198 15.38 -6.85 22.64
CA ARG A 198 16.01 -8.17 22.72
C ARG A 198 15.54 -8.89 23.98
N ALA A 199 15.26 -10.19 23.87
CA ALA A 199 15.04 -11.07 25.03
C ALA A 199 16.33 -11.29 25.84
#